data_AF-A0A2V1BHV4-F1
#
_entry.id   AF-A0A2V1BHV4-F1
#
_cell.length_a   1.000
_cell.length_b   1.000
_cell.length_c   1.000
_cell.angle_alpha   90.00
_cell.angle_beta   90.00
_cell.angle_gamma   90.00
#
_symmetry.space_group_name_H-M   'P 1'
#
loop_
_entity.id
_entity.type
_entity.pdbx_description
1 polymer ?
#
loop_
_entity_poly.entity_id
_entity_poly.type
_entity_poly.pdbx_seq_one_letter_code
_entity_poly.pdbx_strand_id
1 'polypeptide(L)'
;MAKKAPQKHTRSHAKQRSHFWESPLHSTLDETPYLTALKRALDCARTLDEKLDDLLLNVENIMTKLDLKVNGFKVTIDSKWATFETNHKISSCWISREMGKEIRHIPEKVHQPCNHIVIDLFRLILAGLSPEYKSGHRSDSDLLGEFGDQLRLMPHNLKCEQGEIPGHILVSWEGSEPDLVARSLAIRPKWYVVLHRQYDCEAKLFQLAGHGRSKFSCNYPSAIVSGTKVLFKGLDDELYFPMVRRRRENSLFGVPPKAINPTTCVKPEFEEMYFEASGGDKDEEGPSNQGCYVKDNDAQISDSCSPSGTISPILEHKVARPASMESDEHVLREHAPQLNIASSSRADEANATRIATLEADGKAGLDKVEAVLEVERHRVANAMALANSLAVLPGRSKRAGDMKEMSTREEKRAKRDNA
;
A
#
# COMPACT_ATOMS: atom_id res chain seq x y z
N MET A 1 -42.67 39.21 47.64
CA MET A 1 -41.24 38.81 47.67
C MET A 1 -41.03 37.67 46.67
N ALA A 2 -40.52 37.98 45.48
CA ALA A 2 -40.28 36.98 44.43
C ALA A 2 -38.87 36.39 44.58
N LYS A 3 -38.77 35.08 44.76
CA LYS A 3 -37.50 34.34 44.85
C LYS A 3 -36.86 34.29 43.45
N LYS A 4 -35.71 34.98 43.29
CA LYS A 4 -34.87 34.90 42.09
C LYS A 4 -34.25 33.49 42.00
N ALA A 5 -34.45 32.83 40.87
CA ALA A 5 -33.84 31.53 40.56
C ALA A 5 -32.32 31.66 40.36
N PRO A 6 -31.52 30.65 40.74
CA PRO A 6 -30.06 30.70 40.65
C PRO A 6 -29.59 30.66 39.19
N GLN A 7 -28.80 31.66 38.83
CA GLN A 7 -28.16 31.80 37.53
C GLN A 7 -27.05 30.74 37.40
N LYS A 8 -27.26 29.72 36.55
CA LYS A 8 -26.23 28.72 36.23
C LYS A 8 -25.16 29.39 35.38
N HIS A 9 -23.98 29.64 35.95
CA HIS A 9 -22.80 30.04 35.21
C HIS A 9 -22.31 28.89 34.34
N THR A 10 -22.71 28.86 33.07
CA THR A 10 -22.04 28.07 32.03
C THR A 10 -20.68 28.73 31.76
N ARG A 11 -19.65 28.31 32.50
CA ARG A 11 -18.24 28.58 32.17
C ARG A 11 -17.99 28.03 30.78
N SER A 12 -17.68 28.88 29.80
CA SER A 12 -17.48 28.42 28.42
C SER A 12 -16.26 27.48 28.36
N HIS A 13 -16.45 26.31 27.73
CA HIS A 13 -15.40 25.31 27.50
C HIS A 13 -14.15 25.88 26.81
N ALA A 14 -14.26 27.04 26.16
CA ALA A 14 -13.16 27.72 25.51
C ALA A 14 -12.09 28.24 26.50
N LYS A 15 -12.47 28.73 27.70
CA LYS A 15 -11.51 29.27 28.68
C LYS A 15 -10.77 28.21 29.51
N GLN A 16 -11.26 26.97 29.55
CA GLN A 16 -10.57 25.87 30.24
C GLN A 16 -9.47 25.21 29.39
N ARG A 17 -9.40 25.52 28.09
CA ARG A 17 -8.41 24.96 27.17
C ARG A 17 -7.07 25.71 27.14
N SER A 18 -6.94 26.90 27.73
CA SER A 18 -5.70 27.69 27.61
C SER A 18 -4.70 27.53 28.76
N HIS A 19 -5.14 27.08 29.94
CA HIS A 19 -4.32 27.16 31.17
C HIS A 19 -3.67 25.84 31.65
N PHE A 20 -3.83 24.72 30.94
CA PHE A 20 -3.36 23.40 31.42
C PHE A 20 -2.13 22.86 30.67
N TRP A 21 -1.39 23.70 29.95
CA TRP A 21 -0.43 23.23 28.93
C TRP A 21 1.04 23.59 29.15
N GLU A 22 1.45 23.86 30.39
CA GLU A 22 2.86 24.10 30.69
C GLU A 22 3.65 22.79 30.72
N SER A 23 4.50 22.64 29.70
CA SER A 23 5.65 21.75 29.52
C SER A 23 5.49 20.26 29.84
N PRO A 24 5.14 19.42 28.85
CA PRO A 24 5.37 17.98 28.95
C PRO A 24 6.87 17.69 28.86
N LEU A 25 7.38 16.84 29.75
CA LEU A 25 8.63 16.13 29.53
C LEU A 25 8.49 15.34 28.21
N HIS A 26 9.22 15.77 27.17
CA HIS A 26 9.17 15.16 25.84
C HIS A 26 9.84 13.77 25.87
N SER A 27 9.12 12.72 26.24
CA SER A 27 9.49 11.38 25.83
C SER A 27 9.11 11.22 24.36
N THR A 28 10.10 11.32 23.47
CA THR A 28 9.94 10.94 22.07
C THR A 28 9.67 9.44 22.03
N LEU A 29 8.53 9.03 21.47
CA LEU A 29 8.28 7.61 21.22
C LEU A 29 9.30 7.07 20.24
N ASP A 30 9.73 5.82 20.46
CA ASP A 30 10.58 5.11 19.52
C ASP A 30 9.89 5.03 18.16
N GLU A 31 10.66 5.33 17.11
CA GLU A 31 10.14 5.36 15.76
C GLU A 31 9.96 3.92 15.24
N THR A 32 8.71 3.45 15.27
CA THR A 32 8.34 2.14 14.73
C THR A 32 8.03 2.25 13.23
N PRO A 33 8.19 1.16 12.44
CA PRO A 33 7.81 1.16 11.03
C PRO A 33 6.35 1.57 10.80
N TYR A 34 5.45 1.17 11.70
CA TYR A 34 4.03 1.55 11.67
C TYR A 34 3.86 3.07 11.82
N LEU A 35 4.55 3.67 12.79
CA LEU A 35 4.50 5.10 13.05
C LEU A 35 5.08 5.90 11.89
N THR A 36 6.21 5.46 11.32
CA THR A 36 6.81 6.06 10.13
C THR A 36 5.85 6.02 8.94
N ALA A 37 5.18 4.88 8.72
CA ALA A 37 4.19 4.74 7.65
C ALA A 37 2.97 5.65 7.89
N LEU A 38 2.52 5.80 9.13
CA LEU A 38 1.42 6.71 9.49
C LEU A 38 1.77 8.19 9.25
N LYS A 39 2.93 8.65 9.77
CA LYS A 39 3.42 10.02 9.54
C LYS A 39 3.51 10.31 8.05
N ARG A 40 4.14 9.40 7.28
CA ARG A 40 4.28 9.54 5.84
C ARG A 40 2.93 9.65 5.13
N ALA A 41 1.96 8.82 5.49
CA ALA A 41 0.64 8.89 4.86
C ALA A 41 -0.06 10.23 5.15
N LEU A 42 0.05 10.75 6.37
CA LEU A 42 -0.49 12.07 6.73
C LEU A 42 0.29 13.22 6.07
N ASP A 43 1.60 13.09 5.89
CA ASP A 43 2.40 14.04 5.13
C ASP A 43 2.00 14.07 3.65
N CYS A 44 1.68 12.92 3.05
CA CYS A 44 1.06 12.89 1.73
C CYS A 44 -0.25 13.68 1.69
N ALA A 45 -1.10 13.53 2.72
CA ALA A 45 -2.36 14.27 2.81
C ALA A 45 -2.16 15.78 2.84
N ARG A 46 -1.08 16.26 3.47
CA ARG A 46 -0.71 17.69 3.50
C ARG A 46 -0.45 18.24 2.11
N THR A 47 0.17 17.46 1.22
CA THR A 47 0.47 17.92 -0.15
C THR A 47 -0.76 18.10 -1.06
N LEU A 48 -1.96 17.75 -0.60
CA LEU A 48 -3.21 17.89 -1.36
C LEU A 48 -3.72 19.32 -1.47
N ASP A 49 -3.31 20.19 -0.54
CA ASP A 49 -3.77 21.57 -0.46
C ASP A 49 -2.67 22.43 0.16
N GLU A 50 -2.35 23.53 -0.52
CA GLU A 50 -1.29 24.47 -0.12
C GLU A 50 -1.48 24.99 1.32
N LYS A 51 -2.73 25.05 1.81
CA LYS A 51 -3.02 25.45 3.20
C LYS A 51 -2.49 24.50 4.27
N LEU A 52 -2.14 23.26 3.89
CA LEU A 52 -1.67 22.22 4.80
C LEU A 52 -0.14 22.08 4.77
N ASP A 53 0.54 22.79 3.87
CA ASP A 53 1.99 22.68 3.67
C ASP A 53 2.78 23.02 4.94
N ASP A 54 2.30 23.98 5.73
CA ASP A 54 2.99 24.42 6.96
C ASP A 54 2.69 23.56 8.20
N LEU A 55 1.82 22.54 8.12
CA LEU A 55 1.41 21.75 9.29
C LEU A 55 2.52 20.82 9.80
N LEU A 56 3.05 21.05 10.99
CA LEU A 56 4.03 20.18 11.62
C LEU A 56 3.36 19.04 12.39
N LEU A 57 3.46 17.81 11.87
CA LEU A 57 2.93 16.63 12.52
C LEU A 57 3.93 16.09 13.56
N ASN A 58 3.47 15.86 14.78
CA ASN A 58 4.23 15.21 15.83
C ASN A 58 3.38 14.12 16.49
N VAL A 59 4.03 13.09 17.04
CA VAL A 59 3.35 12.03 17.78
C VAL A 59 3.96 11.99 19.18
N GLU A 60 3.14 12.26 20.18
CA GLU A 60 3.56 12.33 21.58
C GLU A 60 2.53 11.61 22.45
N ASN A 61 2.93 11.12 23.61
CA ASN A 61 1.97 10.66 24.61
C ASN A 61 1.34 11.90 25.27
N ILE A 62 0.12 12.28 24.85
CA ILE A 62 -0.51 13.51 25.34
C ILE A 62 -1.09 13.28 26.74
N MET A 63 -1.12 12.04 27.28
CA MET A 63 -1.77 11.65 28.54
C MET A 63 -3.21 12.18 28.72
N THR A 64 -3.83 12.67 27.65
CA THR A 64 -5.19 13.21 27.68
C THR A 64 -6.13 12.25 26.97
N LYS A 65 -7.43 12.36 27.25
CA LYS A 65 -8.46 11.63 26.48
C LYS A 65 -8.62 12.14 25.05
N LEU A 66 -7.79 13.09 24.59
CA LEU A 66 -7.87 13.67 23.25
C LEU A 66 -7.19 12.76 22.23
N ASP A 67 -7.64 12.83 20.98
CA ASP A 67 -7.00 12.12 19.87
C ASP A 67 -5.82 12.92 19.29
N LEU A 68 -5.97 14.24 19.25
CA LEU A 68 -4.96 15.16 18.80
C LEU A 68 -5.07 16.52 19.49
N LYS A 69 -3.98 17.29 19.43
CA LYS A 69 -3.88 18.67 19.87
C LYS A 69 -3.35 19.52 18.71
N VAL A 70 -4.14 20.49 18.29
CA VAL A 70 -3.73 21.49 17.29
C VAL A 70 -3.31 22.77 18.02
N ASN A 71 -2.08 23.23 17.80
CA ASN A 71 -1.55 24.50 18.32
C ASN A 71 -0.89 25.29 17.18
N GLY A 72 -1.69 26.15 16.54
CA GLY A 72 -1.27 26.82 15.30
C GLY A 72 -0.92 25.80 14.23
N PHE A 73 0.33 25.82 13.77
CA PHE A 73 0.86 24.91 12.76
C PHE A 73 1.24 23.53 13.31
N LYS A 74 1.38 23.37 14.63
CA LYS A 74 1.79 22.09 15.21
C LYS A 74 0.58 21.22 15.53
N VAL A 75 0.54 20.03 14.96
CA VAL A 75 -0.43 18.99 15.30
C VAL A 75 0.27 17.87 16.04
N THR A 76 -0.06 17.70 17.32
CA THR A 76 0.38 16.54 18.10
C THR A 76 -0.71 15.47 18.09
N ILE A 77 -0.39 14.29 17.58
CA ILE A 77 -1.24 13.09 17.60
C ILE A 77 -0.90 12.28 18.85
N ASP A 78 -1.93 11.78 19.54
CA ASP A 78 -1.71 10.97 20.74
C ASP A 78 -1.07 9.61 20.41
N SER A 79 -0.18 9.14 21.30
CA SER A 79 0.54 7.88 21.14
C SER A 79 -0.35 6.65 21.05
N LYS A 80 -1.61 6.71 21.48
CA LYS A 80 -2.58 5.64 21.21
C LYS A 80 -2.80 5.38 19.72
N TRP A 81 -2.38 6.30 18.86
CA TRP A 81 -2.42 6.10 17.41
C TRP A 81 -1.16 5.45 16.83
N ALA A 82 -0.14 5.19 17.66
CA ALA A 82 1.19 4.78 17.20
C ALA A 82 1.35 3.28 16.95
N THR A 83 0.37 2.44 17.34
CA THR A 83 0.42 0.99 17.08
C THR A 83 -0.87 0.48 16.45
N PHE A 84 -0.76 -0.65 15.75
CA PHE A 84 -1.91 -1.30 15.14
C PHE A 84 -2.94 -1.72 16.20
N GLU A 85 -2.48 -2.29 17.32
CA GLU A 85 -3.32 -2.82 18.40
C GLU A 85 -4.17 -1.72 19.03
N THR A 86 -3.54 -0.59 19.37
CA THR A 86 -4.22 0.52 20.05
C THR A 86 -5.24 1.17 19.12
N ASN A 87 -4.92 1.30 17.83
CA ASN A 87 -5.83 1.82 16.81
C ASN A 87 -7.08 0.98 16.64
N HIS A 88 -6.93 -0.34 16.58
CA HIS A 88 -8.06 -1.24 16.33
C HIS A 88 -8.88 -1.57 17.58
N LYS A 89 -8.37 -1.25 18.78
CA LYS A 89 -9.20 -1.17 19.99
C LYS A 89 -10.20 0.00 19.92
N ILE A 90 -9.85 1.08 19.22
CA ILE A 90 -10.69 2.27 19.06
C ILE A 90 -11.61 2.12 17.85
N SER A 91 -11.09 1.65 16.71
CA SER A 91 -11.81 1.55 15.44
C SER A 91 -11.55 0.21 14.77
N SER A 92 -12.44 -0.77 14.99
CA SER A 92 -12.32 -2.09 14.36
C SER A 92 -12.55 -1.98 12.85
N CYS A 93 -11.66 -2.53 12.05
CA CYS A 93 -11.84 -2.73 10.61
C CYS A 93 -11.90 -4.22 10.26
N TRP A 94 -12.23 -4.52 9.00
CA TRP A 94 -12.29 -5.89 8.52
C TRP A 94 -10.97 -6.65 8.74
N ILE A 95 -9.81 -5.99 8.53
CA ILE A 95 -8.48 -6.58 8.78
C ILE A 95 -8.37 -6.98 10.25
N SER A 96 -8.61 -6.05 11.17
CA SER A 96 -8.54 -6.38 12.61
C SER A 96 -9.52 -7.46 13.05
N ARG A 97 -10.69 -7.56 12.41
CA ARG A 97 -11.70 -8.59 12.70
C ARG A 97 -11.24 -9.96 12.24
N GLU A 98 -10.58 -10.03 11.09
CA GLU A 98 -10.09 -11.29 10.55
C GLU A 98 -8.84 -11.76 11.29
N MET A 99 -7.92 -10.84 11.56
CA MET A 99 -6.72 -11.11 12.36
C MET A 99 -7.06 -11.56 13.79
N GLY A 100 -8.14 -11.01 14.39
CA GLY A 100 -8.57 -11.37 15.74
C GLY A 100 -9.13 -12.78 15.91
N LYS A 101 -9.49 -13.49 14.81
CA LYS A 101 -10.06 -14.84 14.88
C LYS A 101 -9.01 -15.95 14.89
N GLU A 102 -7.93 -15.79 14.13
CA GLU A 102 -6.95 -16.86 13.91
C GLU A 102 -5.59 -16.60 14.53
N ILE A 103 -5.26 -15.34 14.83
CA ILE A 103 -3.88 -14.96 15.07
C ILE A 103 -3.76 -14.32 16.45
N ARG A 104 -3.30 -15.11 17.44
CA ARG A 104 -2.96 -14.59 18.78
C ARG A 104 -1.79 -13.60 18.75
N HIS A 105 -1.04 -13.53 17.65
CA HIS A 105 0.13 -12.67 17.47
C HIS A 105 0.05 -11.95 16.14
N ILE A 106 -0.38 -10.67 16.15
CA ILE A 106 -0.32 -9.82 14.95
C ILE A 106 1.07 -10.02 14.35
N PRO A 107 1.17 -10.46 13.08
CA PRO A 107 2.46 -10.71 12.47
C PRO A 107 3.28 -9.44 12.66
N GLU A 108 4.51 -9.56 13.14
CA GLU A 108 5.47 -8.44 13.20
C GLU A 108 5.48 -7.66 11.88
N LYS A 109 5.11 -8.33 10.78
CA LYS A 109 4.99 -7.84 9.41
C LYS A 109 3.89 -6.80 9.15
N VAL A 110 2.95 -6.53 10.08
CA VAL A 110 1.93 -5.48 9.86
C VAL A 110 2.53 -4.10 10.14
N HIS A 111 3.38 -3.65 9.23
CA HIS A 111 4.08 -2.37 9.32
C HIS A 111 3.27 -1.19 8.75
N GLN A 112 2.05 -1.43 8.26
CA GLN A 112 1.27 -0.39 7.56
C GLN A 112 -0.03 -0.04 8.30
N PRO A 113 -0.33 1.25 8.48
CA PRO A 113 -1.61 1.69 9.02
C PRO A 113 -2.74 1.38 8.04
N CYS A 114 -3.89 0.98 8.56
CA CYS A 114 -5.07 0.81 7.74
C CYS A 114 -5.57 2.16 7.22
N ASN A 115 -6.07 2.19 5.98
CA ASN A 115 -6.53 3.42 5.34
C ASN A 115 -7.57 4.17 6.17
N HIS A 116 -8.48 3.47 6.87
CA HIS A 116 -9.50 4.14 7.69
C HIS A 116 -8.88 4.92 8.87
N ILE A 117 -7.82 4.40 9.49
CA ILE A 117 -7.10 5.09 10.57
C ILE A 117 -6.47 6.38 10.06
N VAL A 118 -5.79 6.32 8.92
CA VAL A 118 -5.15 7.49 8.31
C VAL A 118 -6.21 8.54 7.93
N ILE A 119 -7.32 8.11 7.32
CA ILE A 119 -8.43 9.00 6.94
C ILE A 119 -9.10 9.61 8.17
N ASP A 120 -9.32 8.84 9.23
CA ASP A 120 -9.94 9.33 10.48
C ASP A 120 -9.05 10.37 11.15
N LEU A 121 -7.74 10.13 11.23
CA LEU A 121 -6.78 11.12 11.73
C LEU A 121 -6.76 12.36 10.85
N PHE A 122 -6.73 12.23 9.53
CA PHE A 122 -6.76 13.38 8.64
C PHE A 122 -8.06 14.20 8.79
N ARG A 123 -9.21 13.53 8.97
CA ARG A 123 -10.48 14.19 9.28
C ARG A 123 -10.40 14.99 10.58
N LEU A 124 -9.81 14.41 11.62
CA LEU A 124 -9.64 15.09 12.90
C LEU A 124 -8.70 16.31 12.77
N ILE A 125 -7.65 16.20 11.95
CA ILE A 125 -6.73 17.31 11.66
C ILE A 125 -7.51 18.46 11.03
N LEU A 126 -8.23 18.21 9.93
CA LEU A 126 -9.04 19.23 9.23
C LEU A 126 -10.09 19.86 10.15
N ALA A 127 -10.75 19.05 11.00
CA ALA A 127 -11.71 19.55 11.97
C ALA A 127 -11.08 20.47 13.03
N GLY A 128 -9.83 20.22 13.40
CA GLY A 128 -9.07 20.97 14.40
C GLY A 128 -8.42 22.26 13.90
N LEU A 129 -8.35 22.48 12.58
CA LEU A 129 -7.78 23.71 12.00
C LEU A 129 -8.67 24.94 12.28
N SER A 130 -8.03 26.12 12.43
CA SER A 130 -8.76 27.38 12.65
C SER A 130 -9.61 27.75 11.43
N PRO A 131 -10.66 28.58 11.60
CA PRO A 131 -11.47 29.05 10.48
C PRO A 131 -10.67 29.76 9.38
N GLU A 132 -9.53 30.37 9.71
CA GLU A 132 -8.66 31.05 8.74
C GLU A 132 -8.13 30.05 7.69
N TYR A 133 -7.80 28.83 8.10
CA TYR A 133 -7.41 27.74 7.17
C TYR A 133 -8.58 27.22 6.34
N LYS A 134 -9.82 27.38 6.81
CA LYS A 134 -11.00 26.89 6.09
C LYS A 134 -11.42 27.78 4.93
N SER A 135 -10.77 28.93 4.74
CA SER A 135 -11.06 29.88 3.65
C SER A 135 -10.60 29.41 2.25
N GLY A 136 -9.96 28.24 2.14
CA GLY A 136 -9.51 27.68 0.87
C GLY A 136 -10.64 27.23 -0.08
N HIS A 137 -10.29 27.07 -1.36
CA HIS A 137 -11.23 26.68 -2.42
C HIS A 137 -11.79 25.26 -2.30
N ARG A 138 -11.14 24.39 -1.53
CA ARG A 138 -11.49 22.97 -1.40
C ARG A 138 -12.16 22.69 -0.07
N SER A 139 -13.29 21.99 -0.12
CA SER A 139 -13.98 21.55 1.10
C SER A 139 -13.22 20.41 1.77
N ASP A 140 -13.40 20.25 3.08
CA ASP A 140 -12.83 19.14 3.83
C ASP A 140 -13.27 17.77 3.26
N SER A 141 -14.51 17.69 2.75
CA SER A 141 -15.02 16.48 2.11
C SER A 141 -14.29 16.16 0.80
N ASP A 142 -13.97 17.17 -0.01
CA ASP A 142 -13.23 16.97 -1.27
C ASP A 142 -11.80 16.48 -0.99
N LEU A 143 -11.16 17.04 0.03
CA LEU A 143 -9.82 16.62 0.46
C LEU A 143 -9.83 15.19 1.00
N LEU A 144 -10.80 14.83 1.83
CA LEU A 144 -10.94 13.47 2.36
C LEU A 144 -11.25 12.45 1.26
N GLY A 145 -12.12 12.81 0.31
CA GLY A 145 -12.46 11.97 -0.84
C GLY A 145 -11.23 11.69 -1.71
N GLU A 146 -10.51 12.75 -2.13
CA GLU A 146 -9.31 12.59 -2.94
C GLU A 146 -8.23 11.82 -2.18
N PHE A 147 -7.97 12.14 -0.91
CA PHE A 147 -6.97 11.44 -0.13
C PHE A 147 -7.30 9.95 0.02
N GLY A 148 -8.56 9.61 0.27
CA GLY A 148 -9.03 8.24 0.36
C GLY A 148 -8.86 7.48 -0.96
N ASP A 149 -9.14 8.12 -2.10
CA ASP A 149 -8.86 7.56 -3.43
C ASP A 149 -7.38 7.31 -3.65
N GLN A 150 -6.54 8.27 -3.27
CA GLN A 150 -5.10 8.17 -3.42
C GLN A 150 -4.48 7.06 -2.54
N LEU A 151 -4.90 6.94 -1.27
CA LEU A 151 -4.49 5.86 -0.38
C LEU A 151 -4.90 4.49 -0.93
N ARG A 152 -6.09 4.38 -1.52
CA ARG A 152 -6.56 3.15 -2.17
C ARG A 152 -5.78 2.76 -3.41
N LEU A 153 -5.00 3.67 -4.00
CA LEU A 153 -4.14 3.40 -5.16
C LEU A 153 -2.67 3.20 -4.77
N MET A 154 -2.32 3.38 -3.50
CA MET A 154 -0.97 3.25 -3.00
C MET A 154 -0.55 1.78 -2.97
N PRO A 155 0.64 1.42 -3.46
CA PRO A 155 1.15 0.06 -3.34
C PRO A 155 1.52 -0.27 -1.89
N HIS A 156 1.32 -1.52 -1.52
CA HIS A 156 1.57 -2.04 -0.17
C HIS A 156 2.75 -3.02 -0.17
N ASN A 157 3.31 -3.30 1.01
CA ASN A 157 4.34 -4.33 1.20
C ASN A 157 5.50 -4.25 0.20
N LEU A 158 6.03 -3.04 -0.02
CA LEU A 158 7.18 -2.84 -0.89
C LEU A 158 8.39 -3.55 -0.29
N LYS A 159 9.04 -4.37 -1.10
CA LYS A 159 10.27 -5.08 -0.78
C LYS A 159 11.35 -4.68 -1.75
N CYS A 160 12.56 -4.58 -1.22
CA CYS A 160 13.77 -4.34 -1.97
C CYS A 160 14.74 -5.45 -1.59
N GLU A 161 15.07 -6.29 -2.56
CA GLU A 161 15.95 -7.44 -2.38
C GLU A 161 17.12 -7.30 -3.35
N GLN A 162 18.30 -7.73 -2.93
CA GLN A 162 19.42 -7.82 -3.84
C GLN A 162 19.14 -8.90 -4.89
N GLY A 163 19.48 -8.61 -6.15
CA GLY A 163 19.39 -9.61 -7.20
C GLY A 163 20.48 -10.69 -7.06
N GLU A 164 20.34 -11.76 -7.83
CA GLU A 164 21.33 -12.87 -7.87
C GLU A 164 22.73 -12.42 -8.32
N ILE A 165 22.83 -11.25 -8.98
CA ILE A 165 24.06 -10.70 -9.53
C ILE A 165 24.35 -9.37 -8.83
N PRO A 166 25.59 -9.13 -8.36
CA PRO A 166 25.99 -7.83 -7.79
C PRO A 166 25.64 -6.66 -8.72
N GLY A 167 25.20 -5.55 -8.12
CA GLY A 167 24.72 -4.40 -8.88
C GLY A 167 23.28 -4.55 -9.38
N HIS A 168 22.55 -5.60 -8.98
CA HIS A 168 21.13 -5.76 -9.27
C HIS A 168 20.26 -5.58 -8.02
N ILE A 169 19.10 -4.94 -8.20
CA ILE A 169 18.06 -4.84 -7.17
C ILE A 169 16.72 -5.29 -7.74
N LEU A 170 16.11 -6.27 -7.08
CA LEU A 170 14.74 -6.69 -7.32
C LEU A 170 13.80 -5.91 -6.40
N VAL A 171 12.94 -5.10 -7.02
CA VAL A 171 11.86 -4.39 -6.32
C VAL A 171 10.58 -5.18 -6.53
N SER A 172 9.85 -5.47 -5.46
CA SER A 172 8.52 -6.08 -5.52
C SER A 172 7.54 -5.38 -4.59
N TRP A 173 6.24 -5.47 -4.88
CA TRP A 173 5.18 -4.87 -4.07
C TRP A 173 3.88 -5.64 -4.22
N GLU A 174 2.95 -5.37 -3.33
CA GLU A 174 1.57 -5.84 -3.44
C GLU A 174 0.69 -4.72 -4.02
N GLY A 175 -0.11 -5.09 -5.00
CA GLY A 175 -1.12 -4.20 -5.56
C GLY A 175 -2.21 -3.90 -4.53
N SER A 176 -2.82 -2.73 -4.66
CA SER A 176 -3.97 -2.31 -3.87
C SER A 176 -5.22 -3.16 -4.16
N GLU A 177 -6.26 -3.03 -3.34
CA GLU A 177 -7.56 -3.68 -3.55
C GLU A 177 -8.14 -3.44 -4.98
N PRO A 178 -8.11 -2.21 -5.53
CA PRO A 178 -8.47 -1.98 -6.94
C PRO A 178 -7.65 -2.78 -7.95
N ASP A 179 -6.44 -3.23 -7.61
CA ASP A 179 -5.63 -4.05 -8.51
C ASP A 179 -6.05 -5.51 -8.50
N LEU A 180 -6.62 -6.02 -7.41
CA LEU A 180 -7.28 -7.33 -7.40
C LEU A 180 -8.48 -7.33 -8.35
N VAL A 181 -9.31 -6.28 -8.29
CA VAL A 181 -10.45 -6.11 -9.19
C VAL A 181 -10.00 -5.86 -10.63
N ALA A 182 -8.99 -5.03 -10.85
CA ALA A 182 -8.46 -4.80 -12.20
C ALA A 182 -7.94 -6.10 -12.82
N ARG A 183 -7.26 -6.95 -12.04
CA ARG A 183 -6.80 -8.26 -12.48
C ARG A 183 -7.95 -9.20 -12.85
N SER A 184 -9.05 -9.20 -12.10
CA SER A 184 -10.23 -10.01 -12.45
C SER A 184 -10.90 -9.54 -13.74
N LEU A 185 -10.77 -8.25 -14.08
CA LEU A 185 -11.24 -7.66 -15.34
C LEU A 185 -10.19 -7.70 -16.47
N ALA A 186 -9.09 -8.43 -16.30
CA ALA A 186 -7.94 -8.45 -17.22
C ALA A 186 -7.31 -7.06 -17.52
N ILE A 187 -7.60 -6.06 -16.69
CA ILE A 187 -6.97 -4.74 -16.74
C ILE A 187 -5.64 -4.83 -15.98
N ARG A 188 -4.51 -4.73 -16.69
CA ARG A 188 -3.18 -4.72 -16.06
C ARG A 188 -2.80 -3.29 -15.68
N PRO A 189 -2.81 -2.92 -14.38
CA PRO A 189 -2.38 -1.60 -13.97
C PRO A 189 -0.90 -1.40 -14.34
N LYS A 190 -0.57 -0.20 -14.84
CA LYS A 190 0.81 0.21 -15.05
C LYS A 190 1.33 0.92 -13.79
N TRP A 191 2.53 0.56 -13.39
CA TRP A 191 3.26 1.13 -12.26
C TRP A 191 4.45 1.93 -12.76
N TYR A 192 4.75 3.01 -12.05
CA TYR A 192 5.96 3.78 -12.20
C TYR A 192 6.84 3.51 -10.99
N VAL A 193 8.04 2.98 -11.25
CA VAL A 193 9.02 2.62 -10.23
C VAL A 193 10.27 3.46 -10.47
N VAL A 194 10.77 4.12 -9.43
CA VAL A 194 12.02 4.88 -9.45
C VAL A 194 12.89 4.38 -8.32
N LEU A 195 14.18 4.18 -8.59
CA LEU A 195 15.14 3.74 -7.58
C LEU A 195 16.01 4.92 -7.15
N HIS A 196 15.74 5.49 -5.98
CA HIS A 196 16.45 6.68 -5.50
C HIS A 196 17.72 6.28 -4.73
N ARG A 197 18.77 7.08 -4.89
CA ARG A 197 19.96 7.04 -4.03
C ARG A 197 19.64 7.66 -2.67
N GLN A 198 20.04 6.98 -1.59
CA GLN A 198 19.77 7.44 -0.23
C GLN A 198 20.41 8.81 0.02
N TYR A 199 21.69 8.94 -0.32
CA TYR A 199 22.47 10.16 -0.10
C TYR A 199 21.79 11.42 -0.67
N ASP A 200 21.23 11.32 -1.88
CA ASP A 200 20.66 12.48 -2.58
C ASP A 200 19.21 12.81 -2.17
N CYS A 201 18.47 11.82 -1.65
CA CYS A 201 17.01 11.87 -1.57
C CYS A 201 16.41 11.50 -0.22
N GLU A 202 17.18 11.03 0.75
CA GLU A 202 16.68 10.70 2.09
C GLU A 202 16.02 11.90 2.77
N ALA A 203 16.68 13.07 2.74
CA ALA A 203 16.13 14.31 3.29
C ALA A 203 14.83 14.77 2.59
N LYS A 204 14.56 14.28 1.38
CA LYS A 204 13.41 14.65 0.56
C LYS A 204 12.33 13.57 0.52
N LEU A 205 12.52 12.47 1.25
CA LEU A 205 11.65 11.29 1.18
C LEU A 205 10.18 11.62 1.40
N PHE A 206 9.90 12.53 2.33
CA PHE A 206 8.55 13.00 2.64
C PHE A 206 7.95 13.85 1.52
N GLN A 207 8.75 14.75 0.93
CA GLN A 207 8.31 15.58 -0.21
C GLN A 207 8.02 14.73 -1.44
N LEU A 208 8.80 13.67 -1.65
CA LEU A 208 8.62 12.74 -2.76
C LEU A 208 7.32 11.92 -2.63
N ALA A 209 6.78 11.74 -1.42
CA ALA A 209 5.66 10.86 -1.17
C ALA A 209 4.31 11.40 -1.71
N GLY A 210 4.10 12.72 -1.61
CA GLY A 210 2.86 13.40 -2.00
C GLY A 210 2.87 14.06 -3.39
N HIS A 211 4.02 14.09 -4.07
CA HIS A 211 4.16 14.93 -5.25
C HIS A 211 3.80 14.22 -6.57
N GLY A 212 2.59 14.53 -7.05
CA GLY A 212 2.29 14.60 -8.49
C GLY A 212 2.64 15.96 -9.12
N ARG A 213 2.99 16.98 -8.32
CA ARG A 213 3.09 18.40 -8.75
C ARG A 213 4.51 18.97 -8.85
N SER A 214 5.46 18.52 -8.03
CA SER A 214 6.83 19.03 -8.14
C SER A 214 7.57 18.39 -9.30
N LYS A 215 8.29 19.20 -10.05
CA LYS A 215 9.30 18.76 -11.02
C LYS A 215 10.57 18.29 -10.31
N PHE A 216 10.48 17.34 -9.39
CA PHE A 216 11.69 16.64 -8.94
C PHE A 216 12.14 15.71 -10.07
N SER A 217 12.95 16.26 -10.97
CA SER A 217 13.65 15.50 -12.00
C SER A 217 14.87 14.84 -11.36
N CYS A 218 14.60 13.81 -10.58
CA CYS A 218 15.63 12.88 -10.19
C CYS A 218 16.01 12.04 -11.42
N ASN A 219 17.26 12.14 -11.89
CA ASN A 219 17.75 11.36 -13.04
C ASN A 219 18.11 9.92 -12.65
N TYR A 220 17.29 9.29 -11.82
CA TYR A 220 17.56 7.95 -11.34
C TYR A 220 16.97 6.87 -12.24
N PRO A 221 17.49 5.62 -12.14
CA PRO A 221 16.88 4.48 -12.82
C PRO A 221 15.38 4.41 -12.54
N SER A 222 14.59 4.36 -13.61
CA SER A 222 13.15 4.25 -13.52
C SER A 222 12.59 3.28 -14.55
N ALA A 223 11.43 2.71 -14.24
CA ALA A 223 10.76 1.74 -15.08
C ALA A 223 9.24 1.91 -15.02
N ILE A 224 8.58 1.66 -16.15
CA ILE A 224 7.13 1.52 -16.21
C ILE A 224 6.81 0.05 -16.48
N VAL A 225 6.15 -0.62 -15.54
CA VAL A 225 5.84 -2.06 -15.64
C VAL A 225 4.36 -2.35 -15.41
N SER A 226 3.86 -3.42 -16.02
CA SER A 226 2.49 -3.90 -15.84
C SER A 226 2.37 -5.02 -14.79
N GLY A 227 3.48 -5.39 -14.16
CA GLY A 227 3.57 -6.41 -13.11
C GLY A 227 3.76 -5.80 -11.73
N THR A 228 4.01 -6.67 -10.73
CA THR A 228 4.25 -6.30 -9.32
C THR A 228 5.72 -6.43 -8.90
N LYS A 229 6.61 -6.56 -9.88
CA LYS A 229 8.05 -6.67 -9.68
C LYS A 229 8.83 -6.05 -10.83
N VAL A 230 10.02 -5.54 -10.54
CA VAL A 230 10.98 -5.02 -11.53
C VAL A 230 12.40 -5.25 -11.05
N LEU A 231 13.29 -5.61 -11.98
CA LEU A 231 14.72 -5.81 -11.73
C LEU A 231 15.49 -4.62 -12.32
N PHE A 232 16.17 -3.87 -11.46
CA PHE A 232 17.16 -2.87 -11.86
C PHE A 232 18.54 -3.52 -11.94
N LYS A 233 19.35 -3.10 -12.92
CA LYS A 233 20.65 -3.71 -13.24
C LYS A 233 21.72 -2.63 -13.39
N GLY A 234 22.99 -3.02 -13.23
CA GLY A 234 24.14 -2.12 -13.44
C GLY A 234 24.19 -0.97 -12.44
N LEU A 235 23.76 -1.20 -11.21
CA LEU A 235 23.82 -0.22 -10.13
C LEU A 235 25.22 -0.22 -9.50
N ASP A 236 25.65 0.95 -9.04
CA ASP A 236 26.88 1.15 -8.27
C ASP A 236 26.72 0.70 -6.81
N ASP A 237 27.75 0.86 -6.00
CA ASP A 237 27.80 0.47 -4.59
C ASP A 237 27.13 1.46 -3.62
N GLU A 238 26.25 2.35 -4.11
CA GLU A 238 25.48 3.25 -3.26
C GLU A 238 24.27 2.54 -2.60
N LEU A 239 23.68 3.19 -1.59
CA LEU A 239 22.43 2.75 -0.96
C LEU A 239 21.23 3.24 -1.76
N TYR A 240 20.32 2.34 -2.10
CA TYR A 240 19.14 2.62 -2.91
C TYR A 240 17.84 2.24 -2.22
N PHE A 241 16.81 3.07 -2.37
CA PHE A 241 15.44 2.76 -1.95
C PHE A 241 14.44 2.96 -3.11
N PRO A 242 13.44 2.07 -3.26
CA PRO A 242 12.47 2.18 -4.34
C PRO A 242 11.29 3.07 -3.96
N MET A 243 10.83 3.87 -4.91
CA MET A 243 9.56 4.56 -4.85
C MET A 243 8.64 4.02 -5.96
N VAL A 244 7.56 3.37 -5.54
CA VAL A 244 6.56 2.75 -6.43
C VAL A 244 5.25 3.52 -6.34
N ARG A 245 4.68 3.91 -7.47
CA ARG A 245 3.32 4.46 -7.56
C ARG A 245 2.60 3.96 -8.80
N ARG A 246 1.29 4.10 -8.85
CA ARG A 246 0.53 3.82 -10.07
C ARG A 246 0.87 4.87 -11.14
N ARG A 247 0.79 4.53 -12.42
CA ARG A 247 1.00 5.51 -13.51
C ARG A 247 -0.15 6.53 -13.63
N ARG A 248 -1.21 6.41 -12.82
CA ARG A 248 -2.33 7.35 -12.85
C ARG A 248 -1.90 8.70 -12.29
N GLU A 249 -2.58 9.75 -12.74
CA GLU A 249 -2.44 11.09 -12.17
C GLU A 249 -2.76 11.03 -10.67
N ASN A 250 -1.98 11.76 -9.88
CA ASN A 250 -2.16 11.95 -8.43
C ASN A 250 -2.07 10.69 -7.54
N SER A 251 -1.59 9.54 -8.02
CA SER A 251 -1.38 8.40 -7.10
C SER A 251 -0.17 8.61 -6.20
N LEU A 252 -0.32 8.28 -4.92
CA LEU A 252 0.75 8.34 -3.93
C LEU A 252 1.78 7.23 -4.13
N PHE A 253 3.00 7.52 -3.71
CA PHE A 253 4.04 6.50 -3.62
C PHE A 253 3.85 5.66 -2.37
N GLY A 254 4.05 4.34 -2.51
CA GLY A 254 4.10 3.42 -1.38
C GLY A 254 5.19 3.78 -0.38
N VAL A 255 5.11 3.20 0.82
CA VAL A 255 6.14 3.35 1.84
C VAL A 255 7.38 2.55 1.41
N PRO A 256 8.53 3.20 1.15
CA PRO A 256 9.73 2.53 0.71
C PRO A 256 10.28 1.70 1.87
N PRO A 257 10.86 0.52 1.59
CA PRO A 257 11.65 -0.20 2.56
C PRO A 257 12.95 0.56 2.86
N LYS A 258 13.70 0.07 3.86
CA LYS A 258 15.06 0.54 4.13
C LYS A 258 15.91 0.42 2.85
N ALA A 259 16.77 1.42 2.62
CA ALA A 259 17.67 1.38 1.50
C ALA A 259 18.67 0.21 1.61
N ILE A 260 19.03 -0.37 0.47
CA ILE A 260 19.97 -1.48 0.39
C ILE A 260 21.10 -1.16 -0.58
N ASN A 261 22.26 -1.76 -0.36
CA ASN A 261 23.40 -1.66 -1.25
C ASN A 261 23.38 -2.89 -2.20
N PRO A 262 23.46 -2.70 -3.53
CA PRO A 262 23.33 -3.78 -4.49
C PRO A 262 24.59 -4.64 -4.65
N THR A 263 25.74 -4.22 -4.11
CA THR A 263 27.02 -4.93 -4.24
C THR A 263 27.38 -5.74 -2.99
N THR A 264 26.88 -5.36 -1.82
CA THR A 264 27.03 -6.14 -0.59
C THR A 264 26.16 -7.39 -0.67
N CYS A 265 26.69 -8.45 -1.29
CA CYS A 265 26.11 -9.79 -1.25
C CYS A 265 26.12 -10.27 0.20
N VAL A 266 25.05 -9.96 0.94
CA VAL A 266 24.73 -10.74 2.12
C VAL A 266 24.23 -12.05 1.57
N LYS A 267 25.15 -13.00 1.33
CA LYS A 267 24.72 -14.40 1.23
C LYS A 267 23.82 -14.60 2.44
N PRO A 268 22.54 -14.99 2.27
CA PRO A 268 21.78 -15.40 3.43
C PRO A 268 22.70 -16.42 4.10
N GLU A 269 23.08 -16.16 5.35
CA GLU A 269 23.52 -17.23 6.22
C GLU A 269 22.32 -18.18 6.22
N PHE A 270 22.29 -19.07 5.24
CA PHE A 270 21.71 -20.37 5.42
C PHE A 270 22.50 -20.85 6.62
N GLU A 271 21.91 -20.66 7.80
CA GLU A 271 22.09 -21.54 8.92
C GLU A 271 22.04 -22.91 8.27
N GLU A 272 23.22 -23.48 8.02
CA GLU A 272 23.39 -24.90 7.81
C GLU A 272 22.89 -25.48 9.12
N MET A 273 21.57 -25.60 9.22
CA MET A 273 20.90 -26.43 10.18
C MET A 273 21.29 -27.82 9.70
N TYR A 274 22.51 -28.21 10.11
CA TYR A 274 23.01 -29.56 10.06
C TYR A 274 21.88 -30.37 10.70
N PHE A 275 21.10 -31.03 9.84
CA PHE A 275 20.43 -32.25 10.23
C PHE A 275 21.60 -33.16 10.61
N GLU A 276 21.94 -33.16 11.90
CA GLU A 276 22.70 -34.24 12.49
C GLU A 276 21.89 -35.49 12.18
N ALA A 277 22.24 -36.14 11.07
CA ALA A 277 21.81 -37.48 10.75
C ALA A 277 22.32 -38.32 11.90
N SER A 278 21.43 -38.57 12.86
CA SER A 278 21.66 -39.43 13.99
C SER A 278 22.10 -40.80 13.46
N GLY A 279 23.40 -41.06 13.66
CA GLY A 279 24.06 -42.35 13.79
C GLY A 279 23.46 -43.53 13.03
N GLY A 280 23.99 -43.79 11.85
CA GLY A 280 24.02 -45.12 11.27
C GLY A 280 25.47 -45.59 11.22
N ASP A 281 25.92 -46.27 12.29
CA ASP A 281 27.17 -47.04 12.30
C ASP A 281 27.16 -48.02 11.14
N LYS A 282 28.09 -47.86 10.19
CA LYS A 282 28.68 -48.96 9.44
C LYS A 282 30.13 -48.64 9.12
N ASP A 283 30.98 -49.45 9.71
CA ASP A 283 32.35 -49.70 9.34
C ASP A 283 32.46 -49.93 7.82
N GLU A 284 33.48 -49.35 7.18
CA GLU A 284 34.40 -50.12 6.33
C GLU A 284 35.61 -49.29 5.90
N GLU A 285 36.77 -49.90 6.13
CA GLU A 285 38.10 -49.46 5.81
C GLU A 285 38.36 -49.52 4.29
N GLY A 286 39.12 -48.56 3.74
CA GLY A 286 39.81 -48.79 2.46
C GLY A 286 40.32 -47.54 1.73
N PRO A 287 41.45 -47.61 0.99
CA PRO A 287 42.49 -46.61 1.13
C PRO A 287 42.76 -45.71 -0.10
N SER A 288 43.47 -44.61 0.18
CA SER A 288 44.51 -43.96 -0.62
C SER A 288 44.33 -43.75 -2.14
N ASN A 289 44.27 -42.48 -2.57
CA ASN A 289 44.98 -41.95 -3.76
C ASN A 289 44.84 -40.40 -3.74
N GLN A 290 45.88 -39.59 -3.54
CA GLN A 290 47.07 -39.31 -4.38
C GLN A 290 46.77 -38.42 -5.61
N GLY A 291 47.24 -37.16 -5.53
CA GLY A 291 47.54 -36.25 -6.65
C GLY A 291 46.33 -35.75 -7.45
N CYS A 292 46.27 -34.54 -7.98
CA CYS A 292 47.32 -33.79 -8.66
C CYS A 292 47.00 -32.30 -8.72
N TYR A 293 48.06 -31.51 -8.60
CA TYR A 293 48.19 -30.12 -9.05
C TYR A 293 47.83 -29.95 -10.54
N VAL A 294 47.07 -28.90 -10.87
CA VAL A 294 47.11 -28.17 -12.16
C VAL A 294 46.82 -26.69 -11.83
N LYS A 295 47.85 -25.87 -11.64
CA LYS A 295 48.45 -24.94 -12.61
C LYS A 295 47.49 -23.88 -13.18
N ASP A 296 47.84 -22.67 -12.79
CA ASP A 296 47.44 -21.35 -13.27
C ASP A 296 47.38 -21.25 -14.80
N ASN A 297 46.39 -20.50 -15.29
CA ASN A 297 46.44 -19.88 -16.60
C ASN A 297 46.03 -18.41 -16.46
N ASP A 298 47.05 -17.57 -16.46
CA ASP A 298 46.96 -16.15 -16.74
C ASP A 298 46.51 -15.93 -18.18
N ALA A 299 45.37 -15.27 -18.37
CA ALA A 299 45.00 -14.68 -19.64
C ALA A 299 44.67 -13.21 -19.42
N GLN A 300 45.66 -12.37 -19.70
CA GLN A 300 45.51 -10.95 -19.95
C GLN A 300 44.55 -10.75 -21.12
N ILE A 301 43.47 -9.99 -20.93
CA ILE A 301 42.77 -9.31 -22.03
C ILE A 301 42.61 -7.84 -21.63
N SER A 302 43.14 -7.02 -22.53
CA SER A 302 43.26 -5.58 -22.51
C SER A 302 41.94 -4.82 -22.60
N ASP A 303 41.97 -3.63 -22.01
CA ASP A 303 41.00 -2.54 -22.11
C ASP A 303 40.59 -2.18 -23.54
N SER A 304 39.30 -1.88 -23.72
CA SER A 304 38.76 -0.61 -24.24
C SER A 304 37.40 -0.81 -24.91
N CYS A 305 36.37 -0.11 -24.42
CA CYS A 305 35.47 0.76 -25.21
C CYS A 305 34.19 1.12 -24.43
N SER A 306 33.80 2.38 -24.57
CA SER A 306 32.72 3.13 -23.91
C SER A 306 31.31 2.55 -24.08
N PRO A 307 30.36 2.82 -23.15
CA PRO A 307 28.94 2.61 -23.42
C PRO A 307 28.27 3.93 -23.81
N SER A 308 27.90 4.05 -25.09
CA SER A 308 26.75 4.86 -25.51
C SER A 308 25.69 3.88 -25.99
N GLY A 309 24.77 3.51 -25.10
CA GLY A 309 23.73 2.50 -25.34
C GLY A 309 22.34 3.12 -25.37
N THR A 310 21.91 3.56 -26.54
CA THR A 310 20.52 3.91 -26.84
C THR A 310 19.66 2.65 -26.78
N ILE A 311 18.68 2.60 -25.89
CA ILE A 311 17.75 1.47 -25.75
C ILE A 311 16.77 1.49 -26.94
N SER A 312 16.86 0.47 -27.81
CA SER A 312 15.84 0.17 -28.82
C SER A 312 14.79 -0.82 -28.27
N PRO A 313 13.52 -0.76 -28.73
CA PRO A 313 12.42 -1.55 -28.16
C PRO A 313 12.44 -3.01 -28.65
N ILE A 314 12.22 -3.94 -27.72
CA ILE A 314 12.12 -5.38 -27.97
C ILE A 314 10.74 -5.72 -28.57
N LEU A 315 10.79 -6.48 -29.66
CA LEU A 315 9.67 -7.13 -30.37
C LEU A 315 8.90 -8.11 -29.48
N GLU A 316 7.57 -8.06 -29.58
CA GLU A 316 6.64 -9.00 -28.94
C GLU A 316 6.78 -10.41 -29.56
N HIS A 317 7.17 -11.39 -28.75
CA HIS A 317 7.07 -12.81 -29.11
C HIS A 317 5.62 -13.31 -28.93
N LYS A 318 5.02 -13.78 -30.03
CA LYS A 318 3.81 -14.60 -30.05
C LYS A 318 4.08 -15.93 -29.34
N VAL A 319 3.35 -16.22 -28.27
CA VAL A 319 3.33 -17.54 -27.61
C VAL A 319 2.18 -18.38 -28.17
N ALA A 320 2.54 -19.54 -28.73
CA ALA A 320 1.61 -20.57 -29.16
C ALA A 320 1.04 -21.34 -27.95
N ARG A 321 -0.26 -21.67 -27.99
CA ARG A 321 -0.95 -22.56 -27.04
C ARG A 321 -0.53 -24.02 -27.30
N PRO A 322 -0.22 -24.82 -26.27
CA PRO A 322 -0.31 -26.26 -26.37
C PRO A 322 -1.70 -26.78 -25.99
N ALA A 323 -2.04 -27.89 -26.63
CA ALA A 323 -3.30 -28.61 -26.56
C ALA A 323 -3.49 -29.36 -25.23
N SER A 324 -4.77 -29.58 -24.90
CA SER A 324 -5.28 -30.42 -23.82
C SER A 324 -4.88 -31.88 -24.01
N MET A 325 -4.28 -32.49 -22.99
CA MET A 325 -4.21 -33.94 -22.82
C MET A 325 -5.21 -34.36 -21.75
N GLU A 326 -6.10 -35.26 -22.14
CA GLU A 326 -6.97 -36.07 -21.28
C GLU A 326 -6.10 -37.00 -20.42
N SER A 327 -6.48 -37.20 -19.16
CA SER A 327 -5.88 -38.22 -18.30
C SER A 327 -6.96 -39.18 -17.81
N ASP A 328 -6.78 -40.43 -18.19
CA ASP A 328 -7.54 -41.61 -17.81
C ASP A 328 -7.53 -41.87 -16.29
N GLU A 329 -8.72 -42.14 -15.75
CA GLU A 329 -8.89 -42.76 -14.44
C GLU A 329 -8.54 -44.24 -14.52
N HIS A 330 -7.56 -44.68 -13.72
CA HIS A 330 -7.33 -46.09 -13.44
C HIS A 330 -7.42 -46.39 -11.95
N VAL A 331 -8.38 -47.26 -11.66
CA VAL A 331 -8.71 -47.90 -10.38
C VAL A 331 -7.57 -48.81 -9.93
N LEU A 332 -7.08 -48.64 -8.70
CA LEU A 332 -6.42 -49.72 -7.94
C LEU A 332 -6.84 -49.69 -6.47
N ARG A 333 -7.29 -50.87 -6.03
CA ARG A 333 -7.86 -51.23 -4.74
C ARG A 333 -6.80 -51.98 -3.93
N GLU A 334 -6.86 -51.83 -2.61
CA GLU A 334 -6.40 -52.74 -1.54
C GLU A 334 -4.89 -52.99 -1.33
N HIS A 335 -4.36 -52.51 -0.19
CA HIS A 335 -4.17 -53.31 1.04
C HIS A 335 -3.49 -52.47 2.12
N ALA A 336 -4.14 -52.32 3.29
CA ALA A 336 -3.51 -51.78 4.50
C ALA A 336 -3.80 -52.72 5.69
N PRO A 337 -2.83 -52.98 6.58
CA PRO A 337 -2.98 -53.92 7.69
C PRO A 337 -3.75 -53.29 8.86
N GLN A 338 -4.65 -54.08 9.45
CA GLN A 338 -5.37 -53.72 10.67
C GLN A 338 -4.45 -53.76 11.88
N LEU A 339 -4.27 -52.63 12.56
CA LEU A 339 -3.77 -52.54 13.92
C LEU A 339 -4.95 -52.25 14.85
N ASN A 340 -5.28 -53.24 15.67
CA ASN A 340 -6.22 -53.10 16.78
C ASN A 340 -5.61 -52.25 17.89
N ILE A 341 -6.11 -51.03 18.07
CA ILE A 341 -5.95 -50.27 19.32
C ILE A 341 -7.35 -49.89 19.79
N ALA A 342 -7.85 -50.67 20.74
CA ALA A 342 -9.03 -50.32 21.51
C ALA A 342 -8.60 -49.43 22.69
N SER A 343 -8.84 -48.11 22.59
CA SER A 343 -9.17 -47.21 23.73
C SER A 343 -9.08 -45.72 23.33
N SER A 344 -10.23 -45.06 23.12
CA SER A 344 -10.54 -43.66 23.52
C SER A 344 -11.79 -43.11 22.80
N SER A 345 -12.94 -43.78 22.95
CA SER A 345 -14.14 -43.48 22.13
C SER A 345 -14.83 -42.13 22.40
N ARG A 346 -14.45 -41.38 23.44
CA ARG A 346 -15.11 -40.10 23.79
C ARG A 346 -14.39 -38.85 23.29
N ALA A 347 -13.07 -38.92 23.08
CA ALA A 347 -12.31 -37.78 22.56
C ALA A 347 -12.50 -37.63 21.04
N ASP A 348 -12.62 -38.75 20.33
CA ASP A 348 -12.75 -38.77 18.87
C ASP A 348 -14.12 -38.27 18.39
N GLU A 349 -15.19 -38.55 19.14
CA GLU A 349 -16.55 -38.09 18.82
C GLU A 349 -16.70 -36.56 19.00
N ALA A 350 -16.07 -36.01 20.05
CA ALA A 350 -16.04 -34.57 20.28
C ALA A 350 -15.23 -33.84 19.19
N ASN A 351 -14.13 -34.45 18.71
CA ASN A 351 -13.30 -33.86 17.67
C ASN A 351 -13.98 -33.93 16.29
N ALA A 352 -14.64 -35.04 15.97
CA ALA A 352 -15.43 -35.18 14.74
C ALA A 352 -16.57 -34.18 14.66
N THR A 353 -17.28 -33.95 15.77
CA THR A 353 -18.36 -32.94 15.85
C THR A 353 -17.81 -31.53 15.63
N ARG A 354 -16.62 -31.23 16.15
CA ARG A 354 -15.97 -29.92 16.00
C ARG A 354 -15.52 -29.66 14.56
N ILE A 355 -14.98 -30.67 13.88
CA ILE A 355 -14.59 -30.59 12.46
C ILE A 355 -15.84 -30.37 11.59
N ALA A 356 -16.90 -31.16 11.79
CA ALA A 356 -18.14 -31.00 11.02
C ALA A 356 -18.79 -29.61 11.22
N THR A 357 -18.70 -29.03 12.42
CA THR A 357 -19.19 -27.67 12.69
C THR A 357 -18.36 -26.61 11.95
N LEU A 358 -17.02 -26.75 11.97
CA LEU A 358 -16.13 -25.83 11.25
C LEU A 358 -16.31 -25.91 9.74
N GLU A 359 -16.54 -27.11 9.18
CA GLU A 359 -16.84 -27.29 7.76
C GLU A 359 -18.20 -26.69 7.38
N ALA A 360 -19.22 -26.85 8.23
CA ALA A 360 -20.53 -26.24 8.01
C ALA A 360 -20.47 -24.71 8.06
N ASP A 361 -19.73 -24.14 9.02
CA ASP A 361 -19.51 -22.70 9.13
C ASP A 361 -18.69 -22.16 7.95
N GLY A 362 -17.67 -22.90 7.51
CA GLY A 362 -16.89 -22.59 6.31
C GLY A 362 -17.75 -22.56 5.04
N LYS A 363 -18.62 -23.55 4.87
CA LYS A 363 -19.57 -23.61 3.74
C LYS A 363 -20.58 -22.45 3.79
N ALA A 364 -21.15 -22.16 4.96
CA ALA A 364 -22.07 -21.03 5.14
C ALA A 364 -21.38 -19.67 4.89
N GLY A 365 -20.08 -19.57 5.19
CA GLY A 365 -19.24 -18.43 4.85
C GLY A 365 -19.09 -18.26 3.33
N LEU A 366 -18.76 -19.34 2.62
CA LEU A 366 -18.62 -19.35 1.16
C LEU A 366 -19.95 -19.01 0.45
N ASP A 367 -21.06 -19.58 0.90
CA ASP A 367 -22.40 -19.29 0.33
C ASP A 367 -22.78 -17.81 0.48
N LYS A 368 -22.40 -17.17 1.61
CA LYS A 368 -22.59 -15.72 1.80
C LYS A 368 -21.72 -14.88 0.87
N VAL A 369 -20.47 -15.29 0.63
CA VAL A 369 -19.58 -14.58 -0.30
C VAL A 369 -20.10 -14.69 -1.74
N GLU A 370 -20.54 -15.86 -2.18
CA GLU A 370 -21.12 -16.03 -3.52
C GLU A 370 -22.41 -15.22 -3.68
N ALA A 371 -23.26 -15.16 -2.65
CA ALA A 371 -24.46 -14.30 -2.68
C ALA A 371 -24.14 -12.81 -2.83
N VAL A 372 -23.08 -12.31 -2.18
CA VAL A 372 -22.62 -10.92 -2.33
C VAL A 372 -22.05 -10.67 -3.73
N LEU A 373 -21.27 -11.62 -4.26
CA LEU A 373 -20.73 -11.53 -5.62
C LEU A 373 -21.84 -11.50 -6.67
N GLU A 374 -22.90 -12.29 -6.50
CA GLU A 374 -24.02 -12.32 -7.43
C GLU A 374 -24.80 -10.98 -7.46
N VAL A 375 -25.01 -10.36 -6.29
CA VAL A 375 -25.61 -9.01 -6.21
C VAL A 375 -24.77 -7.98 -6.97
N GLU A 376 -23.44 -8.01 -6.81
CA GLU A 376 -22.56 -7.07 -7.50
C GLU A 376 -22.46 -7.34 -9.01
N ARG A 377 -22.48 -8.62 -9.45
CA ARG A 377 -22.61 -8.97 -10.89
C ARG A 377 -23.88 -8.35 -11.49
N HIS A 378 -25.01 -8.44 -10.77
CA HIS A 378 -26.28 -7.86 -11.21
C HIS A 378 -26.24 -6.32 -11.29
N ARG A 379 -25.60 -5.66 -10.32
CA ARG A 379 -25.40 -4.20 -10.33
C ARG A 379 -24.57 -3.73 -11.51
N VAL A 380 -23.47 -4.43 -11.80
CA VAL A 380 -22.61 -4.13 -12.94
C VAL A 380 -23.35 -4.35 -14.26
N ALA A 381 -24.11 -5.44 -14.39
CA ALA A 381 -24.93 -5.70 -15.58
C ALA A 381 -25.98 -4.59 -15.82
N ASN A 382 -26.67 -4.15 -14.77
CA ASN A 382 -27.64 -3.04 -14.86
C ASN A 382 -26.98 -1.71 -15.25
N ALA A 383 -25.81 -1.40 -14.70
CA ALA A 383 -25.05 -0.20 -15.07
C ALA A 383 -24.62 -0.22 -16.54
N MET A 384 -24.17 -1.38 -17.05
CA MET A 384 -23.84 -1.54 -18.47
C MET A 384 -25.07 -1.42 -19.37
N ALA A 385 -26.21 -1.98 -18.98
CA ALA A 385 -27.46 -1.82 -19.72
C ALA A 385 -27.92 -0.35 -19.81
N LEU A 386 -27.77 0.41 -18.71
CA LEU A 386 -28.06 1.84 -18.68
C LEU A 386 -27.11 2.66 -19.56
N ALA A 387 -25.81 2.33 -19.54
CA ALA A 387 -24.83 2.99 -20.40
C ALA A 387 -25.13 2.75 -21.89
N ASN A 388 -25.51 1.52 -22.25
CA ASN A 388 -25.88 1.17 -23.62
C ASN A 388 -27.19 1.84 -24.07
N SER A 389 -28.18 2.00 -23.19
CA SER A 389 -29.44 2.68 -23.54
C SER A 389 -29.23 4.19 -23.78
N LEU A 390 -28.28 4.80 -23.08
CA LEU A 390 -27.89 6.19 -23.30
C LEU A 390 -27.10 6.39 -24.61
N ALA A 391 -26.35 5.39 -25.06
CA ALA A 391 -25.60 5.43 -26.31
C ALA A 391 -26.48 5.35 -27.57
N VAL A 392 -27.73 4.90 -27.46
CA VAL A 392 -28.66 4.68 -28.58
C VAL A 392 -29.64 5.85 -28.79
N LEU A 393 -29.44 7.00 -28.12
CA LEU A 393 -30.23 8.19 -28.46
C LEU A 393 -29.85 8.67 -29.88
N PRO A 394 -30.77 8.59 -30.86
CA PRO A 394 -30.48 9.01 -32.23
C PRO A 394 -30.12 10.49 -32.20
N GLY A 395 -28.97 10.80 -32.79
CA GLY A 395 -28.42 12.14 -32.83
C GLY A 395 -29.48 13.15 -33.27
N ARG A 396 -29.95 13.97 -32.32
CA ARG A 396 -30.47 15.29 -32.64
C ARG A 396 -29.28 16.08 -33.17
N SER A 397 -29.07 15.94 -34.48
CA SER A 397 -28.30 16.85 -35.31
C SER A 397 -28.76 18.26 -34.95
N LYS A 398 -27.96 18.93 -34.11
CA LYS A 398 -28.04 20.37 -33.95
C LYS A 398 -27.71 20.92 -35.32
N ARG A 399 -28.73 21.38 -36.05
CA ARG A 399 -28.54 22.26 -37.19
C ARG A 399 -27.59 23.37 -36.71
N ALA A 400 -26.43 23.44 -37.33
CA ALA A 400 -25.54 24.58 -37.23
C ALA A 400 -26.37 25.80 -37.68
N GLY A 401 -26.83 26.57 -36.70
CA GLY A 401 -27.36 27.90 -36.96
C GLY A 401 -26.20 28.78 -37.38
N ASP A 402 -26.38 29.44 -38.52
CA ASP A 402 -25.45 30.39 -39.11
C ASP A 402 -24.85 31.35 -38.08
N MET A 403 -23.52 31.36 -38.01
CA MET A 403 -22.72 32.29 -37.20
C MET A 403 -22.76 33.75 -37.69
N LYS A 404 -23.65 34.10 -38.63
CA LYS A 404 -23.74 35.45 -39.21
C LYS A 404 -24.69 36.40 -38.49
N GLU A 405 -25.54 35.94 -37.58
CA GLU A 405 -26.54 36.82 -36.93
C GLU A 405 -26.16 37.38 -35.55
N MET A 406 -25.11 36.90 -34.89
CA MET A 406 -24.72 37.44 -33.57
C MET A 406 -23.90 38.74 -33.63
N SER A 407 -23.33 39.08 -34.80
CA SER A 407 -22.52 40.29 -34.95
C SER A 407 -23.34 41.59 -34.87
N THR A 408 -24.61 41.60 -35.26
CA THR A 408 -25.41 42.85 -35.30
C THR A 408 -26.02 43.25 -33.96
N ARG A 409 -26.07 42.35 -32.98
CA ARG A 409 -26.72 42.59 -31.69
C ARG A 409 -25.77 43.18 -30.64
N GLU A 410 -24.50 42.81 -30.68
CA GLU A 410 -23.46 43.43 -29.84
C GLU A 410 -23.07 44.82 -30.38
N GLU A 411 -23.04 44.99 -31.71
CA GLU A 411 -22.76 46.29 -32.33
C GLU A 411 -23.88 47.32 -32.06
N LYS A 412 -25.14 46.89 -31.94
CA LYS A 412 -26.26 47.76 -31.52
C LYS A 412 -26.26 48.08 -30.02
N ARG A 413 -25.59 47.29 -29.17
CA ARG A 413 -25.43 47.61 -27.74
C ARG A 413 -24.35 48.66 -27.53
N ALA A 414 -23.21 48.53 -28.23
CA ALA A 414 -22.11 49.50 -28.14
C ALA A 414 -22.49 50.91 -28.62
N LYS A 415 -23.43 51.06 -29.56
CA LYS A 415 -23.92 52.38 -30.02
C LYS A 415 -24.88 53.06 -29.05
N ARG A 416 -25.43 52.35 -28.06
CA ARG A 416 -26.40 52.91 -27.10
C ARG A 416 -25.72 53.50 -25.87
N ASP A 417 -24.51 53.06 -25.55
CA ASP A 417 -23.75 53.52 -24.39
C ASP A 417 -22.86 54.73 -24.71
N ASN A 418 -22.83 55.19 -25.97
CA ASN A 418 -22.05 56.32 -26.46
C ASN A 418 -22.92 57.49 -26.99
N ALA A 419 -24.21 57.52 -26.68
CA ALA A 419 -25.15 58.57 -27.09
C ALA A 419 -25.67 59.36 -25.89
#